data_AF-A0A3E0PQ74-F1
#
_entry.id   AF-A0A3E0PQ74-F1
#
_cell.length_a   1.000
_cell.length_b   1.000
_cell.length_c   1.000
_cell.angle_alpha   90.00
_cell.angle_beta   90.00
_cell.angle_gamma   90.00
#
_symmetry.space_group_name_H-M   'P 1'
#
loop_
_entity.id
_entity.type
_entity.pdbx_description
1 polymer ?
#
loop_
_entity_poly.entity_id
_entity_poly.type
_entity_poly.pdbx_seq_one_letter_code
_entity_poly.pdbx_strand_id
1 'polypeptide(L)'
;MKVIRTALVDWEPLTIRVTGENLHAANLERFTGQWLVARATAGYCGCVDKSLSVRPHEDRLVVACQWMCESCLADYLARLESQFPRILEVKIGLDKDKARDGKETPSPFVDVPEKTVELEDGQRVRVAAFRIARNAVSLSEFREFVEATGYETTAQQQRLSETFLNHPAMSPSTRERAASAVMCVSFYDATEYCAWRTGVRLPTEVEWVAASIVDQHIYDEWKDRELVNDAEGRLRQMSLPNALHSLGCEWTATELSDEIAIVRLGPQWVRFTGWEKKRNRRLTPKDESSPFVGFRVALK
;
A
#
# COMPACT_ATOMS: atom_id res chain seq x y z
N MET A 1 -3.20 30.63 -14.54
CA MET A 1 -3.03 29.72 -13.39
C MET A 1 -1.65 29.04 -13.47
N LYS A 2 -0.83 29.07 -12.42
CA LYS A 2 0.46 28.35 -12.40
C LYS A 2 0.25 26.90 -11.96
N VAL A 3 0.69 25.93 -12.76
CA VAL A 3 0.59 24.49 -12.41
C VAL A 3 1.95 23.95 -12.00
N ILE A 4 2.05 23.39 -10.81
CA ILE A 4 3.26 22.74 -10.28
C ILE A 4 2.97 21.26 -10.08
N ARG A 5 3.74 20.39 -10.74
CA ARG A 5 3.68 18.93 -10.54
C ARG A 5 4.85 18.51 -9.63
N THR A 6 4.56 17.93 -8.47
CA THR A 6 5.58 17.22 -7.67
C THR A 6 5.65 15.76 -8.09
N ALA A 7 6.69 15.03 -7.66
CA ALA A 7 6.77 13.60 -7.90
C ALA A 7 5.46 12.93 -7.43
N LEU A 8 4.74 12.36 -8.39
CA LEU A 8 3.58 11.53 -8.13
C LEU A 8 4.16 10.15 -7.79
N VAL A 9 3.99 9.70 -6.56
CA VAL A 9 4.13 8.26 -6.28
C VAL A 9 2.90 7.64 -6.94
N ASP A 10 3.12 6.68 -7.84
CA ASP A 10 2.16 6.20 -8.85
C ASP A 10 0.77 5.75 -8.32
N TRP A 11 0.57 5.66 -7.00
CA TRP A 11 -0.60 5.03 -6.36
C TRP A 11 -1.26 5.77 -5.19
N GLU A 12 -0.90 7.02 -4.87
CA GLU A 12 -1.62 7.82 -3.85
C GLU A 12 -2.56 8.86 -4.50
N PRO A 13 -3.67 9.24 -3.85
CA PRO A 13 -4.67 10.09 -4.46
C PRO A 13 -4.03 11.38 -4.99
N LEU A 14 -4.22 11.63 -6.29
CA LEU A 14 -3.92 12.89 -6.92
C LEU A 14 -4.55 14.01 -6.10
N THR A 15 -3.72 14.65 -5.28
CA THR A 15 -4.14 15.78 -4.48
C THR A 15 -3.87 17.03 -5.29
N ILE A 16 -4.95 17.74 -5.63
CA ILE A 16 -4.89 19.00 -6.35
C ILE A 16 -5.15 20.09 -5.30
N ARG A 17 -4.09 20.80 -4.94
CA ARG A 17 -4.14 21.94 -4.02
C ARG A 17 -4.30 23.20 -4.82
N VAL A 18 -5.31 23.99 -4.49
CA VAL A 18 -5.71 25.18 -5.23
C VAL A 18 -5.61 26.38 -4.30
N THR A 19 -4.82 27.38 -4.69
CA THR A 19 -4.72 28.68 -4.00
C THR A 19 -5.16 29.81 -4.93
N GLY A 20 -5.82 30.81 -4.34
CA GLY A 20 -6.38 31.93 -5.09
C GLY A 20 -7.33 32.76 -4.25
N GLU A 21 -7.89 33.80 -4.86
CA GLU A 21 -8.73 34.77 -4.17
C GLU A 21 -10.21 34.41 -4.25
N ASN A 22 -10.96 34.64 -3.16
CA ASN A 22 -12.41 34.43 -3.09
C ASN A 22 -12.86 33.02 -3.52
N LEU A 23 -12.02 32.02 -3.24
CA LEU A 23 -12.33 30.61 -3.50
C LEU A 23 -13.18 30.04 -2.37
N HIS A 24 -14.30 29.43 -2.73
CA HIS A 24 -15.19 28.76 -1.78
C HIS A 24 -15.22 27.25 -2.07
N ALA A 25 -15.01 26.44 -1.03
CA ALA A 25 -14.99 24.98 -1.14
C ALA A 25 -16.24 24.43 -1.84
N ALA A 26 -17.43 24.94 -1.49
CA ALA A 26 -18.70 24.51 -2.08
C ALA A 26 -18.80 24.76 -3.59
N ASN A 27 -18.20 25.87 -4.09
CA ASN A 27 -18.23 26.18 -5.52
C ASN A 27 -17.29 25.25 -6.30
N LEU A 28 -16.09 25.01 -5.76
CA LEU A 28 -15.11 24.11 -6.35
C LEU A 28 -15.58 22.64 -6.29
N GLU A 29 -16.28 22.26 -5.22
CA GLU A 29 -16.93 20.95 -5.07
C GLU A 29 -18.02 20.75 -6.12
N ARG A 30 -18.91 21.73 -6.27
CA ARG A 30 -19.97 21.70 -7.30
C ARG A 30 -19.38 21.59 -8.71
N PHE A 31 -18.38 22.41 -9.03
CA PHE A 31 -17.69 22.34 -10.32
C PHE A 31 -17.10 20.95 -10.56
N THR A 32 -16.37 20.42 -9.57
CA THR A 32 -15.69 19.13 -9.69
C THR A 32 -16.68 17.98 -9.88
N GLY A 33 -17.80 18.02 -9.17
CA GLY A 33 -18.90 17.06 -9.35
C GLY A 33 -19.55 17.16 -10.73
N GLN A 34 -19.84 18.36 -11.21
CA GLN A 34 -20.39 18.58 -12.56
C GLN A 34 -19.43 18.11 -13.66
N TRP A 35 -18.13 18.36 -13.49
CA TRP A 35 -17.10 17.91 -14.41
C TRP A 35 -17.05 16.38 -14.49
N LEU A 36 -17.10 15.67 -13.35
CA LEU A 36 -17.12 14.21 -13.32
C LEU A 36 -18.31 13.64 -14.12
N VAL A 37 -19.50 14.19 -13.91
CA VAL A 37 -20.72 13.78 -14.62
C VAL A 37 -20.59 14.05 -16.12
N ALA A 38 -20.10 15.23 -16.52
CA ALA A 38 -19.92 15.60 -17.92
C ALA A 38 -18.89 14.71 -18.61
N ARG A 39 -17.77 14.43 -17.95
CA ARG A 39 -16.72 13.50 -18.41
C ARG A 39 -17.27 12.10 -18.62
N ALA A 40 -17.99 11.56 -17.62
CA ALA A 40 -18.59 10.23 -17.71
C ALA A 40 -19.61 10.14 -18.85
N THR A 41 -20.41 11.19 -19.04
CA THR A 41 -21.40 11.27 -20.13
C THR A 41 -20.73 11.34 -21.50
N ALA A 42 -19.62 12.07 -21.62
CA ALA A 42 -18.91 12.24 -22.89
C ALA A 42 -18.12 10.99 -23.34
N GLY A 43 -17.89 10.02 -22.45
CA GLY A 43 -17.37 8.69 -22.80
C GLY A 43 -15.93 8.66 -23.36
N TYR A 44 -15.19 9.77 -23.31
CA TYR A 44 -13.86 9.86 -23.91
C TYR A 44 -12.73 9.26 -23.06
N CYS A 45 -12.97 8.93 -21.77
CA CYS A 45 -12.06 8.12 -20.95
C CYS A 45 -12.80 6.97 -20.24
N GLY A 46 -12.23 5.77 -20.28
CA GLY A 46 -12.64 4.61 -19.47
C GLY A 46 -12.21 4.66 -18.00
N CYS A 47 -11.73 5.80 -17.51
CA CYS A 47 -11.28 5.97 -16.12
C CYS A 47 -12.49 5.83 -15.17
N VAL A 48 -12.51 4.79 -14.32
CA VAL A 48 -13.57 4.53 -13.31
C VAL A 48 -13.69 5.69 -12.32
N ASP A 49 -14.88 6.02 -11.79
CA ASP A 49 -15.09 7.16 -10.88
C ASP A 49 -14.24 7.11 -9.60
N LYS A 50 -13.55 8.22 -9.30
CA LYS A 50 -12.44 8.28 -8.32
C LYS A 50 -12.68 9.29 -7.20
N SER A 51 -13.83 9.16 -6.53
CA SER A 51 -14.30 9.90 -5.34
C SER A 51 -13.49 11.16 -4.98
N LEU A 52 -14.05 12.31 -5.35
CA LEU A 52 -13.50 13.64 -5.12
C LEU A 52 -14.16 14.26 -3.88
N SER A 53 -13.35 14.79 -2.97
CA SER A 53 -13.83 15.69 -1.91
C SER A 53 -13.06 17.00 -1.97
N VAL A 54 -13.75 18.11 -1.79
CA VAL A 54 -13.11 19.42 -1.67
C VAL A 54 -13.20 19.87 -0.23
N ARG A 55 -12.05 20.17 0.38
CA ARG A 55 -11.99 20.62 1.78
C ARG A 55 -11.08 21.83 1.90
N PRO A 56 -11.44 22.81 2.74
CA PRO A 56 -10.48 23.84 3.13
C PRO A 56 -9.33 23.22 3.92
N HIS A 57 -8.12 23.75 3.75
CA HIS A 57 -6.95 23.44 4.55
C HIS A 57 -6.07 24.68 4.59
N GLU A 58 -5.95 25.31 5.76
CA GLU A 58 -5.19 26.55 5.93
C GLU A 58 -5.62 27.63 4.90
N ASP A 59 -4.70 28.06 4.02
CA ASP A 59 -4.89 29.10 3.00
C ASP A 59 -5.31 28.56 1.62
N ARG A 60 -5.64 27.27 1.53
CA ARG A 60 -5.90 26.58 0.26
C ARG A 60 -7.13 25.68 0.30
N LEU A 61 -7.60 25.32 -0.89
CA LEU A 61 -8.58 24.25 -1.08
C LEU A 61 -7.88 22.98 -1.56
N VAL A 62 -8.27 21.85 -0.99
CA VAL A 62 -7.71 20.54 -1.32
C VAL A 62 -8.77 19.72 -2.01
N VAL A 63 -8.55 19.42 -3.28
CA VAL A 63 -9.34 18.51 -4.09
C VAL A 63 -8.65 17.14 -4.05
N ALA A 64 -9.26 16.18 -3.36
CA ALA A 64 -8.70 14.83 -3.20
C ALA A 64 -9.29 13.88 -4.23
N CYS A 65 -8.55 13.54 -5.29
CA CYS A 65 -8.97 12.58 -6.33
C CYS A 65 -8.21 11.28 -6.17
N GLN A 66 -8.83 10.11 -6.35
CA GLN A 66 -8.05 8.86 -6.27
C GLN A 66 -7.04 8.75 -7.41
N TRP A 67 -7.39 9.20 -8.63
CA TRP A 67 -6.49 9.27 -9.79
C TRP A 67 -7.17 9.93 -10.99
N MET A 68 -6.40 10.63 -11.81
CA MET A 68 -6.79 11.10 -13.13
C MET A 68 -5.68 10.71 -14.10
N CYS A 69 -6.01 10.09 -15.24
CA CYS A 69 -5.04 9.95 -16.31
C CYS A 69 -4.60 11.33 -16.83
N GLU A 70 -3.50 11.39 -17.58
CA GLU A 70 -2.98 12.65 -18.12
C GLU A 70 -4.02 13.44 -18.93
N SER A 71 -4.85 12.76 -19.74
CA SER A 71 -5.88 13.43 -20.53
C SER A 71 -7.02 13.99 -19.67
N CYS A 72 -7.47 13.25 -18.66
CA CYS A 72 -8.50 13.73 -17.72
C CYS A 72 -7.98 14.89 -16.87
N LEU A 73 -6.72 14.81 -16.41
CA LEU A 73 -6.11 15.88 -15.63
C LEU A 73 -5.96 17.16 -16.47
N ALA A 74 -5.53 17.03 -17.73
CA ALA A 74 -5.43 18.16 -18.64
C ALA A 74 -6.81 18.84 -18.88
N ASP A 75 -7.86 18.06 -19.17
CA ASP A 75 -9.22 18.61 -19.36
C ASP A 75 -9.78 19.25 -18.07
N TYR A 76 -9.55 18.62 -16.91
CA TYR A 76 -9.95 19.17 -15.61
C TYR A 76 -9.29 20.54 -15.36
N LEU A 77 -7.97 20.63 -15.53
CA LEU A 77 -7.21 21.87 -15.31
C LEU A 77 -7.63 22.99 -16.27
N ALA A 78 -7.87 22.67 -17.55
CA ALA A 78 -8.32 23.65 -18.54
C ALA A 78 -9.69 24.26 -18.15
N ARG A 79 -10.62 23.41 -17.70
CA ARG A 79 -11.95 23.87 -17.25
C ARG A 79 -11.90 24.59 -15.90
N LEU A 80 -11.01 24.16 -15.02
CA LEU A 80 -10.77 24.79 -13.72
C LEU A 80 -10.26 26.23 -13.93
N GLU A 81 -9.28 26.42 -14.81
CA GLU A 81 -8.76 27.74 -15.16
C GLU A 81 -9.84 28.65 -15.77
N SER A 82 -10.69 28.09 -16.65
CA SER A 82 -11.79 28.84 -17.26
C SER A 82 -12.87 29.26 -16.26
N GLN A 83 -13.24 28.40 -15.31
CA GLN A 83 -14.32 28.71 -14.36
C GLN A 83 -13.86 29.51 -13.13
N PHE A 84 -12.58 29.42 -12.77
CA PHE A 84 -12.02 30.05 -11.58
C PHE A 84 -10.80 30.90 -11.95
N PRO A 85 -11.00 32.05 -12.61
CA PRO A 85 -9.90 32.90 -13.10
C PRO A 85 -9.04 33.50 -11.98
N ARG A 86 -9.52 33.46 -10.73
CA ARG A 86 -8.80 33.93 -9.54
C ARG A 86 -7.93 32.85 -8.88
N ILE A 87 -7.84 31.65 -9.46
CA ILE A 87 -6.85 30.66 -9.05
C ILE A 87 -5.46 31.14 -9.51
N LEU A 88 -4.58 31.33 -8.54
CA LEU A 88 -3.21 31.74 -8.78
C LEU A 88 -2.33 30.53 -9.05
N GLU A 89 -2.46 29.48 -8.23
CA GLU A 89 -1.61 28.31 -8.29
C GLU A 89 -2.39 27.01 -8.03
N VAL A 90 -1.97 25.98 -8.76
CA VAL A 90 -2.42 24.60 -8.58
C VAL A 90 -1.20 23.71 -8.37
N LYS A 91 -1.11 23.04 -7.22
CA LYS A 91 -0.08 22.03 -6.94
C LYS A 91 -0.69 20.64 -7.01
N ILE A 92 -0.06 19.77 -7.78
CA ILE A 92 -0.51 18.42 -8.08
C ILE A 92 0.49 17.42 -7.52
N GLY A 93 0.00 16.50 -6.69
CA GLY A 93 0.80 15.47 -6.02
C GLY A 93 0.96 15.73 -4.52
N LEU A 94 1.84 14.96 -3.87
CA LEU A 94 1.99 14.90 -2.41
C LEU A 94 2.06 16.27 -1.74
N ASP A 95 1.26 16.43 -0.69
CA ASP A 95 1.34 17.58 0.19
C ASP A 95 2.52 17.43 1.13
N LYS A 96 3.62 18.13 0.84
CA LYS A 96 4.80 18.17 1.73
C LYS A 96 4.43 18.66 3.13
N ASP A 97 3.34 19.43 3.27
CA ASP A 97 2.87 19.92 4.57
C ASP A 97 2.13 18.85 5.39
N LYS A 98 1.80 17.69 4.78
CA LYS A 98 1.31 16.48 5.47
C LYS A 98 2.41 15.47 5.83
N ALA A 99 3.68 15.82 5.65
CA ALA A 99 4.73 15.23 6.47
C ALA A 99 4.50 15.72 7.91
N ARG A 100 3.58 15.07 8.64
CA ARG A 100 3.41 15.26 10.08
C ARG A 100 4.81 15.25 10.69
N ASP A 101 5.16 16.36 11.33
CA ASP A 101 6.40 16.56 12.08
C ASP A 101 7.69 16.79 11.28
N GLY A 102 7.62 17.18 10.01
CA GLY A 102 8.84 17.41 9.20
C GLY A 102 9.67 16.14 8.97
N LYS A 103 9.08 14.97 9.21
CA LYS A 103 9.67 13.68 8.88
C LYS A 103 9.38 13.36 7.43
N GLU A 104 10.43 13.13 6.64
CA GLU A 104 10.33 12.63 5.27
C GLU A 104 9.30 11.51 5.18
N THR A 105 8.48 11.53 4.12
CA THR A 105 7.60 10.39 3.81
C THR A 105 8.48 9.14 3.78
N PRO A 106 8.23 8.15 4.65
CA PRO A 106 9.12 7.01 4.76
C PRO A 106 9.22 6.33 3.39
N SER A 107 10.45 6.01 2.97
CA SER A 107 10.68 5.26 1.74
C SER A 107 9.73 4.05 1.68
N PRO A 108 9.13 3.77 0.51
CA PRO A 108 8.25 2.61 0.32
C PRO A 108 9.02 1.29 0.53
N PHE A 109 10.35 1.35 0.51
CA PHE A 109 11.23 0.26 0.90
C PHE A 109 11.98 0.57 2.19
N VAL A 110 12.16 -0.46 3.00
CA VAL A 110 13.03 -0.50 4.17
C VAL A 110 14.41 -0.99 3.71
N ASP A 111 15.43 -0.23 4.03
CA ASP A 111 16.82 -0.62 3.88
C ASP A 111 17.23 -1.51 5.06
N VAL A 112 17.58 -2.76 4.77
CA VAL A 112 18.05 -3.71 5.76
C VAL A 112 19.56 -3.88 5.57
N PRO A 113 20.39 -3.43 6.53
CA PRO A 113 21.83 -3.60 6.41
C PRO A 113 22.20 -5.07 6.54
N GLU A 114 23.40 -5.41 6.05
CA GLU A 114 23.95 -6.74 6.23
C GLU A 114 23.96 -7.13 7.72
N LYS A 115 23.47 -8.33 8.02
CA LYS A 115 23.45 -8.86 9.39
C LYS A 115 23.43 -10.38 9.42
N THR A 116 23.83 -10.95 10.55
CA THR A 116 23.60 -12.37 10.83
C THR A 116 22.27 -12.53 11.56
N VAL A 117 21.43 -13.42 11.05
CA VAL A 117 20.18 -13.84 11.66
C VAL A 117 20.36 -15.27 12.16
N GLU A 118 19.93 -15.55 13.37
CA GLU A 118 19.74 -16.92 13.87
C GLU A 118 18.29 -17.30 13.57
N LEU A 119 18.01 -18.56 13.22
CA LEU A 119 16.66 -19.09 13.01
C LEU A 119 16.22 -19.95 14.20
N GLU A 120 14.97 -20.40 14.22
CA GLU A 120 14.36 -21.14 15.34
C GLU A 120 15.04 -22.49 15.63
N ASP A 121 15.75 -23.03 14.65
CA ASP A 121 16.52 -24.27 14.75
C ASP A 121 17.99 -24.04 15.15
N GLY A 122 18.39 -22.79 15.42
CA GLY A 122 19.75 -22.38 15.76
C GLY A 122 20.66 -22.16 14.55
N GLN A 123 20.16 -22.32 13.32
CA GLN A 123 20.94 -22.01 12.13
C GLN A 123 21.26 -20.52 12.08
N ARG A 124 22.53 -20.18 11.88
CA ARG A 124 22.98 -18.79 11.72
C ARG A 124 23.28 -18.51 10.25
N VAL A 125 22.60 -17.52 9.69
CA VAL A 125 22.68 -17.16 8.28
C VAL A 125 23.08 -15.69 8.17
N ARG A 126 24.14 -15.42 7.40
CA ARG A 126 24.52 -14.05 7.04
C ARG A 126 23.67 -13.60 5.85
N VAL A 127 22.95 -12.50 6.03
CA VAL A 127 22.09 -11.88 5.02
C VAL A 127 22.79 -10.63 4.52
N ALA A 128 23.02 -10.53 3.21
CA ALA A 128 23.55 -9.32 2.57
C ALA A 128 22.60 -8.13 2.77
N ALA A 129 23.07 -6.91 2.54
CA ALA A 129 22.18 -5.75 2.55
C ALA A 129 21.15 -5.85 1.42
N PHE A 130 19.89 -5.54 1.70
CA PHE A 130 18.79 -5.60 0.72
C PHE A 130 17.71 -4.58 1.06
N ARG A 131 16.75 -4.40 0.12
CA ARG A 131 15.60 -3.51 0.30
C ARG A 131 14.31 -4.31 0.19
N ILE A 132 13.39 -4.09 1.13
CA ILE A 132 12.10 -4.79 1.20
C ILE A 132 10.95 -3.81 1.33
N ALA A 133 9.83 -4.09 0.68
CA ALA A 133 8.66 -3.24 0.71
C ALA A 133 8.12 -3.11 2.14
N ARG A 134 7.86 -1.86 2.54
CA ARG A 134 7.21 -1.50 3.80
C ARG A 134 5.81 -2.09 3.88
N ASN A 135 5.05 -1.96 2.79
CA ASN A 135 3.71 -2.53 2.65
C ASN A 135 3.78 -3.90 1.97
N ALA A 136 2.83 -4.78 2.31
CA ALA A 136 2.50 -5.92 1.48
C ALA A 136 1.93 -5.45 0.14
N VAL A 137 1.96 -6.33 -0.87
CA VAL A 137 1.33 -6.05 -2.16
C VAL A 137 -0.14 -5.80 -1.94
N SER A 138 -0.64 -4.67 -2.44
CA SER A 138 -2.03 -4.27 -2.24
C SER A 138 -2.97 -5.03 -3.18
N LEU A 139 -4.26 -5.02 -2.85
CA LEU A 139 -5.29 -5.53 -3.73
C LEU A 139 -5.28 -4.82 -5.09
N SER A 140 -5.05 -3.50 -5.14
CA SER A 140 -5.00 -2.77 -6.40
C SER A 140 -3.81 -3.14 -7.27
N GLU A 141 -2.63 -3.29 -6.66
CA GLU A 141 -1.41 -3.72 -7.36
C GLU A 141 -1.58 -5.12 -7.93
N PHE A 142 -2.13 -6.04 -7.15
CA PHE A 142 -2.37 -7.40 -7.62
C PHE A 142 -3.49 -7.48 -8.68
N ARG A 143 -4.52 -6.63 -8.58
CA ARG A 143 -5.55 -6.51 -9.62
C ARG A 143 -4.99 -5.99 -10.92
N GLU A 144 -4.07 -5.03 -10.89
CA GLU A 144 -3.39 -4.53 -12.10
C GLU A 144 -2.68 -5.69 -12.82
N PHE A 145 -1.95 -6.52 -12.08
CA PHE A 145 -1.32 -7.72 -12.62
C PHE A 145 -2.35 -8.65 -13.30
N VAL A 146 -3.42 -9.01 -12.60
CA VAL A 146 -4.47 -9.91 -13.14
C VAL A 146 -5.14 -9.31 -14.37
N GLU A 147 -5.50 -8.02 -14.34
CA GLU A 147 -6.19 -7.32 -15.43
C GLU A 147 -5.28 -7.14 -16.65
N ALA A 148 -3.98 -6.86 -16.45
CA ALA A 148 -3.02 -6.65 -17.52
C ALA A 148 -2.61 -7.96 -18.22
N THR A 149 -2.59 -9.08 -17.50
CA THR A 149 -2.11 -10.37 -18.01
C THR A 149 -3.21 -11.35 -18.36
N GLY A 150 -4.42 -11.14 -17.83
CA GLY A 150 -5.49 -12.14 -17.86
C GLY A 150 -5.24 -13.34 -16.93
N TYR A 151 -4.32 -13.22 -15.98
CA TYR A 151 -3.93 -14.29 -15.07
C TYR A 151 -5.10 -14.76 -14.18
N GLU A 152 -5.35 -16.06 -14.16
CA GLU A 152 -6.32 -16.70 -13.25
C GLU A 152 -5.58 -17.26 -12.05
N THR A 153 -5.92 -16.80 -10.83
CA THR A 153 -5.21 -17.21 -9.62
C THR A 153 -5.46 -18.65 -9.25
N THR A 154 -4.57 -19.23 -8.44
CA THR A 154 -4.70 -20.61 -7.96
C THR A 154 -6.06 -20.86 -7.30
N ALA A 155 -6.52 -19.93 -6.45
CA ALA A 155 -7.84 -20.00 -5.83
C ALA A 155 -9.00 -20.02 -6.85
N GLN A 156 -8.88 -19.28 -7.95
CA GLN A 156 -9.87 -19.24 -9.03
C GLN A 156 -9.86 -20.54 -9.84
N GLN A 157 -8.67 -21.02 -10.23
CA GLN A 157 -8.49 -22.30 -10.94
C GLN A 157 -9.07 -23.48 -10.14
N GLN A 158 -8.86 -23.49 -8.83
CA GLN A 158 -9.39 -24.49 -7.90
C GLN A 158 -10.88 -24.26 -7.54
N ARG A 159 -11.49 -23.16 -8.01
CA ARG A 159 -12.89 -22.79 -7.76
C ARG A 159 -13.22 -22.69 -6.27
N LEU A 160 -12.30 -22.15 -5.49
CA LEU A 160 -12.52 -21.91 -4.06
C LEU A 160 -13.64 -20.87 -3.87
N SER A 161 -14.42 -21.03 -2.81
CA SER A 161 -15.50 -20.09 -2.47
C SER A 161 -14.97 -18.70 -2.11
N GLU A 162 -13.75 -18.62 -1.58
CA GLU A 162 -13.04 -17.40 -1.25
C GLU A 162 -11.82 -17.21 -2.15
N THR A 163 -11.69 -16.00 -2.67
CA THR A 163 -10.63 -15.53 -3.56
C THR A 163 -10.24 -14.10 -3.16
N PHE A 164 -9.18 -13.59 -3.77
CA PHE A 164 -8.75 -12.20 -3.58
C PHE A 164 -9.83 -11.17 -3.98
N LEU A 165 -10.88 -11.57 -4.73
CA LEU A 165 -11.98 -10.70 -5.16
C LEU A 165 -13.10 -10.55 -4.12
N ASN A 166 -13.32 -11.55 -3.27
CA ASN A 166 -14.52 -11.67 -2.42
C ASN A 166 -14.26 -12.01 -0.94
N HIS A 167 -13.00 -11.96 -0.49
CA HIS A 167 -12.63 -12.23 0.91
C HIS A 167 -13.31 -11.28 1.94
N PRO A 168 -13.95 -11.81 3.00
CA PRO A 168 -14.79 -11.04 3.93
C PRO A 168 -14.03 -10.15 4.93
N ALA A 169 -12.74 -10.40 5.23
CA ALA A 169 -11.95 -9.48 6.08
C ALA A 169 -11.55 -8.17 5.36
N MET A 170 -11.98 -7.99 4.10
CA MET A 170 -11.89 -6.71 3.39
C MET A 170 -13.08 -5.83 3.80
N SER A 171 -12.83 -4.81 4.62
CA SER A 171 -13.80 -3.79 5.08
C SER A 171 -14.67 -3.19 3.95
N PRO A 172 -15.93 -2.75 4.20
CA PRO A 172 -16.90 -2.35 3.18
C PRO A 172 -16.59 -1.04 2.42
N SER A 173 -15.53 -0.30 2.76
CA SER A 173 -15.21 0.95 2.07
C SER A 173 -14.29 0.69 0.86
N THR A 174 -14.72 1.09 -0.35
CA THR A 174 -14.04 0.75 -1.62
C THR A 174 -12.59 1.26 -1.71
N ARG A 175 -12.26 2.35 -1.00
CA ARG A 175 -10.91 2.97 -1.01
C ARG A 175 -9.94 2.29 -0.03
N GLU A 176 -10.37 1.97 1.19
CA GLU A 176 -9.53 1.23 2.13
C GLU A 176 -9.27 -0.18 1.60
N ARG A 177 -10.27 -0.79 0.95
CA ARG A 177 -10.16 -2.11 0.31
C ARG A 177 -9.06 -2.19 -0.76
N ALA A 178 -8.87 -1.14 -1.58
CA ALA A 178 -7.88 -1.15 -2.65
C ALA A 178 -6.44 -1.09 -2.12
N ALA A 179 -6.22 -0.36 -1.03
CA ALA A 179 -4.91 -0.21 -0.38
C ALA A 179 -4.60 -1.35 0.61
N SER A 180 -5.60 -2.13 1.02
CA SER A 180 -5.39 -3.34 1.83
C SER A 180 -4.52 -4.35 1.11
N ALA A 181 -3.74 -5.11 1.89
CA ALA A 181 -2.95 -6.21 1.37
C ALA A 181 -3.82 -7.24 0.64
N VAL A 182 -3.32 -7.73 -0.50
CA VAL A 182 -3.94 -8.87 -1.18
C VAL A 182 -3.81 -10.12 -0.30
N MET A 183 -4.89 -10.90 -0.24
CA MET A 183 -4.96 -12.18 0.46
C MET A 183 -5.67 -13.20 -0.44
N CYS A 184 -5.77 -14.47 0.00
CA CYS A 184 -6.26 -15.58 -0.82
C CYS A 184 -5.43 -15.79 -2.09
N VAL A 185 -4.10 -15.65 -1.96
CA VAL A 185 -3.14 -15.87 -3.04
C VAL A 185 -2.16 -16.96 -2.64
N SER A 186 -1.82 -17.82 -3.59
CA SER A 186 -0.86 -18.90 -3.39
C SER A 186 0.59 -18.43 -3.54
N PHE A 187 1.54 -19.32 -3.26
CA PHE A 187 2.95 -19.07 -3.57
C PHE A 187 3.14 -18.82 -5.08
N TYR A 188 2.48 -19.61 -5.93
CA TYR A 188 2.57 -19.48 -7.38
C TYR A 188 2.05 -18.11 -7.86
N ASP A 189 0.91 -17.69 -7.30
CA ASP A 189 0.33 -16.38 -7.62
C ASP A 189 1.29 -15.24 -7.26
N ALA A 190 1.95 -15.34 -6.10
CA ALA A 190 2.92 -14.35 -5.65
C ALA A 190 4.21 -14.35 -6.51
N THR A 191 4.68 -15.52 -6.96
CA THR A 191 5.84 -15.61 -7.85
C THR A 191 5.55 -15.09 -9.25
N GLU A 192 4.36 -15.34 -9.81
CA GLU A 192 3.94 -14.82 -11.11
C GLU A 192 3.80 -13.30 -11.08
N TYR A 193 3.24 -12.74 -10.00
CA TYR A 193 3.24 -11.29 -9.78
C TYR A 193 4.66 -10.71 -9.79
N CYS A 194 5.60 -11.35 -9.08
CA CYS A 194 6.99 -10.90 -9.03
C CYS A 194 7.73 -11.06 -10.37
N ALA A 195 7.36 -12.06 -11.18
CA ALA A 195 7.90 -12.24 -12.52
C ALA A 195 7.41 -11.15 -13.47
N TRP A 196 6.12 -10.80 -13.38
CA TRP A 196 5.51 -9.72 -14.16
C TRP A 196 6.06 -8.34 -13.76
N ARG A 197 6.18 -8.06 -12.46
CA ARG A 197 6.68 -6.77 -11.96
C ARG A 197 8.21 -6.73 -12.02
N THR A 198 8.75 -5.96 -12.96
CA THR A 198 10.21 -5.84 -13.13
C THR A 198 10.89 -5.28 -11.88
N GLY A 199 12.03 -5.88 -11.52
CA GLY A 199 12.89 -5.40 -10.43
C GLY A 199 12.50 -5.86 -9.02
N VAL A 200 11.47 -6.71 -8.88
CA VAL A 200 11.05 -7.22 -7.57
C VAL A 200 11.03 -8.76 -7.52
N ARG A 201 11.09 -9.30 -6.32
CA ARG A 201 11.04 -10.73 -6.00
C ARG A 201 10.38 -10.95 -4.64
N LEU A 202 10.00 -12.17 -4.32
CA LEU A 202 9.73 -12.53 -2.94
C LEU A 202 11.02 -12.41 -2.09
N PRO A 203 10.95 -11.91 -0.85
CA PRO A 203 12.05 -12.02 0.10
C PRO A 203 12.21 -13.49 0.50
N THR A 204 13.44 -13.95 0.70
CA THR A 204 13.69 -15.23 1.39
C THR A 204 13.17 -15.18 2.82
N GLU A 205 12.95 -16.33 3.45
CA GLU A 205 12.57 -16.41 4.87
C GLU A 205 13.54 -15.63 5.75
N VAL A 206 14.85 -15.79 5.51
CA VAL A 206 15.88 -15.16 6.36
C VAL A 206 15.91 -13.65 6.15
N GLU A 207 15.71 -13.15 4.93
CA GLU A 207 15.53 -11.73 4.66
C GLU A 207 14.29 -11.18 5.37
N TRP A 208 13.17 -11.90 5.31
CA TRP A 208 11.95 -11.51 5.99
C TRP A 208 12.14 -11.40 7.52
N VAL A 209 12.84 -12.36 8.12
CA VAL A 209 13.20 -12.34 9.55
C VAL A 209 14.16 -11.18 9.85
N ALA A 210 15.18 -10.97 9.02
CA ALA A 210 16.15 -9.88 9.17
C ALA A 210 15.44 -8.51 9.26
N ALA A 211 14.48 -8.28 8.37
CA ALA A 211 13.65 -7.08 8.32
C ALA A 211 12.70 -6.97 9.52
N SER A 212 12.09 -8.07 9.95
CA SER A 212 11.17 -8.08 11.10
C SER A 212 11.89 -7.85 12.44
N ILE A 213 13.17 -8.17 12.53
CA ILE A 213 13.99 -7.81 13.70
C ILE A 213 14.29 -6.30 13.73
N VAL A 214 14.44 -5.64 12.58
CA VAL A 214 14.55 -4.16 12.53
C VAL A 214 13.28 -3.52 13.10
N ASP A 215 12.12 -4.09 12.78
CA ASP A 215 10.82 -3.70 13.36
C ASP A 215 10.78 -3.78 14.87
N GLN A 216 11.30 -4.86 15.45
CA GLN A 216 11.40 -5.02 16.90
C GLN A 216 12.27 -3.93 17.53
N HIS A 217 13.41 -3.62 16.92
CA HIS A 217 14.31 -2.58 17.42
C HIS A 217 13.66 -1.20 17.40
N ILE A 218 12.99 -0.82 16.31
CA ILE A 218 12.23 0.44 16.21
C ILE A 218 11.16 0.52 17.30
N TYR A 219 10.46 -0.59 17.56
CA TYR A 219 9.48 -0.65 18.64
C TYR A 219 10.14 -0.43 20.02
N ASP A 220 11.27 -1.09 20.28
CA ASP A 220 11.98 -0.97 21.56
C ASP A 220 12.48 0.46 21.85
N GLU A 221 12.81 1.25 20.82
CA GLU A 221 13.18 2.68 20.97
C GLU A 221 12.00 3.61 21.28
N TRP A 222 10.77 3.16 20.99
CA TRP A 222 9.56 3.96 21.07
C TRP A 222 8.59 3.55 22.17
N LYS A 223 8.67 2.30 22.65
CA LYS A 223 7.69 1.69 23.57
C LYS A 223 7.49 2.45 24.88
N ASP A 224 8.49 3.21 25.33
CA ASP A 224 8.45 3.97 26.59
C ASP A 224 7.98 5.42 26.41
N ARG A 225 7.60 5.84 25.20
CA ARG A 225 7.04 7.17 24.91
C ARG A 225 5.54 7.18 25.24
N GLU A 226 4.97 8.34 25.60
CA GLU A 226 3.51 8.44 25.84
C GLU A 226 2.73 8.02 24.58
N LEU A 227 1.99 6.91 24.69
CA LEU A 227 1.25 6.34 23.58
C LEU A 227 -0.12 7.00 23.46
N VAL A 228 -0.50 7.41 22.24
CA VAL A 228 -1.84 7.93 21.96
C VAL A 228 -2.82 6.77 22.03
N ASN A 229 -3.60 6.73 23.11
CA ASN A 229 -4.67 5.76 23.30
C ASN A 229 -5.87 6.07 22.39
N ASP A 230 -6.69 5.06 22.07
CA ASP A 230 -8.03 5.29 21.53
C ASP A 230 -8.93 6.01 22.55
N ALA A 231 -10.16 6.35 22.15
CA ALA A 231 -11.12 7.04 23.00
C ALA A 231 -11.47 6.26 24.27
N GLU A 232 -11.14 4.96 24.33
CA GLU A 232 -11.35 4.07 25.46
C GLU A 232 -10.06 3.77 26.25
N GLY A 233 -8.96 4.48 25.98
CA GLY A 233 -7.72 4.31 26.72
C GLY A 233 -6.89 3.08 26.30
N ARG A 234 -7.23 2.42 25.19
CA ARG A 234 -6.50 1.25 24.69
C ARG A 234 -5.44 1.65 23.67
N LEU A 235 -4.32 0.95 23.73
CA LEU A 235 -3.27 1.03 22.73
C LEU A 235 -3.77 0.59 21.35
N ARG A 236 -3.70 1.50 20.37
CA ARG A 236 -3.89 1.12 18.97
C ARG A 236 -2.64 0.40 18.46
N GLN A 237 -2.67 -0.92 18.57
CA GLN A 237 -1.58 -1.83 18.16
C GLN A 237 -1.09 -1.59 16.72
N MET A 238 -2.00 -1.22 15.80
CA MET A 238 -1.67 -0.90 14.40
C MET A 238 -1.06 0.50 14.18
N SER A 239 -0.97 1.32 15.23
CA SER A 239 -0.43 2.69 15.18
C SER A 239 0.94 2.81 15.84
N LEU A 240 1.51 1.69 16.30
CA LEU A 240 2.87 1.63 16.83
C LEU A 240 3.91 1.76 15.71
N PRO A 241 5.07 2.36 15.97
CA PRO A 241 6.07 2.62 14.95
C PRO A 241 6.60 1.30 14.36
N ASN A 242 6.78 1.29 13.04
CA ASN A 242 7.14 0.10 12.29
C ASN A 242 7.92 0.41 11.00
N ALA A 243 8.92 -0.42 10.71
CA ALA A 243 9.53 -0.47 9.39
C ALA A 243 8.63 -1.23 8.41
N LEU A 244 7.99 -2.34 8.84
CA LEU A 244 7.09 -3.16 8.05
C LEU A 244 5.63 -3.00 8.52
N HIS A 245 4.73 -2.71 7.58
CA HIS A 245 3.31 -2.63 7.85
C HIS A 245 2.68 -4.01 8.01
N SER A 246 1.63 -4.05 8.83
CA SER A 246 1.02 -5.28 9.31
C SER A 246 0.33 -6.05 8.19
N LEU A 247 0.56 -7.36 8.17
CA LEU A 247 -0.17 -8.38 7.43
C LEU A 247 -0.27 -9.63 8.32
N GLY A 248 -1.28 -10.47 8.12
CA GLY A 248 -1.50 -11.69 8.91
C GLY A 248 -0.39 -12.72 8.71
N CYS A 249 -0.30 -13.25 7.49
CA CYS A 249 0.70 -14.24 7.08
C CYS A 249 1.28 -13.85 5.71
N GLU A 250 2.55 -14.20 5.48
CA GLU A 250 3.27 -13.80 4.28
C GLU A 250 4.06 -14.93 3.65
N TRP A 251 3.89 -15.10 2.33
CA TRP A 251 4.76 -15.95 1.53
C TRP A 251 6.19 -15.41 1.47
N THR A 252 7.14 -16.33 1.49
CA THR A 252 8.57 -16.07 1.28
C THR A 252 9.07 -16.89 0.10
N ALA A 253 10.20 -16.51 -0.49
CA ALA A 253 10.87 -17.25 -1.56
C ALA A 253 11.54 -18.55 -1.09
N THR A 254 11.48 -18.88 0.20
CA THR A 254 12.16 -20.06 0.74
C THR A 254 11.30 -21.29 0.57
N GLU A 255 11.82 -22.23 -0.22
CA GLU A 255 11.20 -23.51 -0.54
C GLU A 255 11.92 -24.63 0.22
N LEU A 256 11.18 -25.58 0.78
CA LEU A 256 11.74 -26.80 1.38
C LEU A 256 11.73 -27.99 0.42
N SER A 257 10.84 -27.95 -0.56
CA SER A 257 10.71 -28.92 -1.63
C SER A 257 9.99 -28.28 -2.81
N ASP A 258 9.80 -29.05 -3.88
CA ASP A 258 9.04 -28.63 -5.06
C ASP A 258 7.58 -28.28 -4.73
N GLU A 259 7.02 -28.79 -3.62
CA GLU A 259 5.63 -28.59 -3.22
C GLU A 259 5.46 -27.66 -2.02
N ILE A 260 6.50 -27.46 -1.20
CA ILE A 260 6.40 -26.76 0.09
C ILE A 260 7.22 -25.47 0.08
N ALA A 261 6.57 -24.37 0.42
CA ALA A 261 7.20 -23.08 0.71
C ALA A 261 6.93 -22.62 2.14
N ILE A 262 7.72 -21.64 2.59
CA ILE A 262 7.59 -21.09 3.94
C ILE A 262 6.70 -19.85 3.95
N VAL A 263 5.73 -19.87 4.86
CA VAL A 263 4.90 -18.73 5.24
C VAL A 263 5.31 -18.26 6.63
N ARG A 264 5.58 -16.95 6.78
CA ARG A 264 5.84 -16.34 8.09
C ARG A 264 4.59 -15.63 8.60
N LEU A 265 4.31 -15.79 9.90
CA LEU A 265 3.29 -15.01 10.57
C LEU A 265 3.82 -13.58 10.75
N GLY A 266 3.05 -12.59 10.30
CA GLY A 266 3.49 -11.25 9.92
C GLY A 266 4.39 -10.48 10.91
N PRO A 267 4.94 -9.32 10.51
CA PRO A 267 5.95 -8.61 11.30
C PRO A 267 5.42 -8.12 12.65
N GLN A 268 4.10 -7.91 12.77
CA GLN A 268 3.46 -7.58 14.04
C GLN A 268 3.67 -8.69 15.09
N TRP A 269 3.61 -9.96 14.70
CA TRP A 269 3.66 -11.08 15.64
C TRP A 269 5.07 -11.32 16.17
N VAL A 270 6.08 -11.04 15.35
CA VAL A 270 7.48 -11.01 15.79
C VAL A 270 7.63 -10.12 17.04
N ARG A 271 6.91 -9.00 17.09
CA ARG A 271 6.98 -8.09 18.25
C ARG A 271 6.37 -8.65 19.52
N PHE A 272 5.15 -9.16 19.40
CA PHE A 272 4.39 -9.60 20.57
C PHE A 272 4.84 -10.95 21.09
N THR A 273 5.50 -11.75 20.25
CA THR A 273 5.73 -13.16 20.55
C THR A 273 7.14 -13.65 20.31
N GLY A 274 8.01 -12.83 19.71
CA GLY A 274 9.35 -13.24 19.29
C GLY A 274 9.34 -13.88 17.91
N TRP A 275 10.37 -13.62 17.11
CA TRP A 275 10.53 -14.26 15.81
C TRP A 275 10.88 -15.75 15.97
N GLU A 276 11.49 -16.15 17.09
CA GLU A 276 12.09 -17.47 17.33
C GLU A 276 11.07 -18.56 17.68
N LYS A 277 9.76 -18.26 17.64
CA LYS A 277 8.71 -19.22 17.94
C LYS A 277 8.31 -19.98 16.68
N LYS A 278 8.40 -21.31 16.74
CA LYS A 278 7.96 -22.21 15.65
C LYS A 278 6.54 -21.93 15.14
N ARG A 279 5.62 -21.45 15.99
CA ARG A 279 4.25 -21.09 15.57
C ARG A 279 4.18 -19.95 14.55
N ASN A 280 5.24 -19.13 14.44
CA ASN A 280 5.33 -18.02 13.50
C ASN A 280 5.93 -18.43 12.15
N ARG A 281 6.23 -19.73 11.98
CA ARG A 281 6.79 -20.33 10.77
C ARG A 281 5.92 -21.50 10.33
N ARG A 282 5.27 -21.37 9.18
CA ARG A 282 4.43 -22.42 8.59
C ARG A 282 5.10 -23.01 7.37
N LEU A 283 5.10 -24.34 7.30
CA LEU A 283 5.42 -25.10 6.10
C LEU A 283 4.09 -25.27 5.36
N THR A 284 4.00 -24.80 4.13
CA THR A 284 2.70 -24.65 3.46
C THR A 284 2.80 -25.12 2.01
N PRO A 285 1.85 -25.95 1.53
CA PRO A 285 1.74 -26.28 0.11
C PRO A 285 1.68 -25.02 -0.75
N LYS A 286 2.47 -24.98 -1.82
CA LYS A 286 2.58 -23.79 -2.68
C LYS A 286 1.28 -23.38 -3.36
N ASP A 287 0.34 -24.31 -3.51
CA ASP A 287 -0.98 -24.08 -4.07
C ASP A 287 -2.05 -23.68 -3.03
N GLU A 288 -1.72 -23.66 -1.73
CA GLU A 288 -2.64 -23.20 -0.68
C GLU A 288 -2.95 -21.71 -0.85
N SER A 289 -4.24 -21.36 -0.93
CA SER A 289 -4.69 -19.97 -1.07
C SER A 289 -5.47 -19.50 0.17
N SER A 290 -4.83 -19.55 1.33
CA SER A 290 -5.46 -19.27 2.62
C SER A 290 -6.00 -17.82 2.73
N PRO A 291 -7.16 -17.62 3.40
CA PRO A 291 -7.80 -16.30 3.55
C PRO A 291 -6.94 -15.21 4.20
N PHE A 292 -5.92 -15.58 4.96
CA PHE A 292 -5.09 -14.64 5.72
C PHE A 292 -3.64 -14.57 5.26
N VAL A 293 -3.32 -15.19 4.13
CA VAL A 293 -1.97 -15.21 3.56
C VAL A 293 -1.92 -14.28 2.35
N GLY A 294 -1.01 -13.32 2.42
CA GLY A 294 -0.61 -12.46 1.31
C GLY A 294 0.89 -12.53 1.10
N PHE A 295 1.49 -11.48 0.54
CA PHE A 295 2.94 -11.40 0.37
C PHE A 295 3.42 -9.96 0.26
N ARG A 296 4.72 -9.78 0.46
CA ARG A 296 5.43 -8.53 0.16
C ARG A 296 6.61 -8.83 -0.75
N VAL A 297 7.20 -7.78 -1.31
CA VAL A 297 8.31 -7.90 -2.25
C VAL A 297 9.60 -7.31 -1.72
N ALA A 298 10.73 -7.86 -2.15
CA ALA A 298 12.06 -7.27 -2.04
C ALA A 298 12.57 -6.88 -3.43
N LEU A 299 13.54 -5.97 -3.49
CA LEU A 299 14.20 -5.64 -4.75
C LEU A 299 15.14 -6.77 -5.19
N LYS A 300 15.28 -6.94 -6.51
CA LYS A 300 16.27 -7.85 -7.12
C LYS A 300 17.69 -7.34 -6.93
#